data_AF-A0A2N6DL51-F1
#
_entry.id   AF-A0A2N6DL51-F1
#
_cell.length_a   1.000
_cell.length_b   1.000
_cell.length_c   1.000
_cell.angle_alpha   90.00
_cell.angle_beta   90.00
_cell.angle_gamma   90.00
#
_symmetry.space_group_name_H-M   'P 1'
#
loop_
_entity.id
_entity.type
_entity.pdbx_description
1 polymer ?
#
loop_
_entity_poly.entity_id
_entity_poly.type
_entity_poly.pdbx_seq_one_letter_code
_entity_poly.pdbx_strand_id
1 'polypeptide(L)'
;MATLLEMAAEIVAAHASTTNMTKEELVSELSDVYKALTSLEKGGVVSSEESEEPAVSRNKAFGKDKVFCMICGKGMKTLSRHLKAAHSMTPADYRKQFDIPRSQSLVAKSYSETRRKMAIDRGLGEKLASARTSSTKKK
;
A
#
# COMPACT_ATOMS: atom_id res chain seq x y z
N MET A 1 -39.36 5.51 18.18
CA MET A 1 -37.90 5.59 18.00
C MET A 1 -37.70 5.81 16.51
N ALA A 2 -36.96 6.86 16.12
CA ALA A 2 -36.70 7.11 14.71
C ALA A 2 -35.94 5.93 14.11
N THR A 3 -36.38 5.45 12.96
CA THR A 3 -35.67 4.40 12.25
C THR A 3 -34.39 4.97 11.63
N LEU A 4 -33.39 4.12 11.40
CA LEU A 4 -32.17 4.57 10.69
C LEU A 4 -32.46 5.17 9.31
N LEU A 5 -33.54 4.73 8.68
CA LEU A 5 -33.96 5.21 7.36
C LEU A 5 -34.54 6.62 7.44
N GLU A 6 -35.31 6.93 8.49
CA GLU A 6 -35.80 8.28 8.77
C GLU A 6 -34.64 9.24 9.06
N MET A 7 -33.68 8.84 9.90
CA MET A 7 -32.49 9.66 10.18
C MET A 7 -31.63 9.90 8.94
N ALA A 8 -31.41 8.88 8.10
CA ALA A 8 -30.68 9.04 6.85
C ALA A 8 -31.40 10.01 5.88
N ALA A 9 -32.73 9.90 5.77
CA ALA A 9 -33.52 10.78 4.93
C ALA A 9 -33.48 12.24 5.41
N GLU A 10 -33.54 12.49 6.73
CA GLU A 10 -33.43 13.83 7.31
C GLU A 10 -32.05 14.47 7.04
N ILE A 11 -30.97 13.70 7.17
CA ILE A 11 -29.60 14.18 6.90
C ILE A 11 -29.45 14.57 5.42
N VAL A 12 -29.89 13.70 4.50
CA VAL A 12 -29.82 13.99 3.06
C VAL A 12 -30.72 15.16 2.68
N ALA A 13 -31.91 15.28 3.26
CA ALA A 13 -32.81 16.42 3.04
C ALA A 13 -32.18 17.74 3.50
N ALA A 14 -31.50 17.74 4.65
CA ALA A 14 -30.76 18.90 5.13
C ALA A 14 -29.61 19.27 4.19
N HIS A 15 -28.85 18.28 3.69
CA HIS A 15 -27.74 18.53 2.77
C HIS A 15 -28.21 19.06 1.41
N ALA A 16 -29.28 18.47 0.86
CA ALA A 16 -29.91 18.91 -0.40
C ALA A 16 -30.53 20.31 -0.30
N SER A 17 -30.87 20.78 0.91
CA SER A 17 -31.36 22.14 1.12
C SER A 17 -30.27 23.21 0.99
N THR A 18 -29.00 22.82 1.19
CA THR A 18 -27.82 23.70 1.09
C THR A 18 -27.05 23.53 -0.21
N THR A 19 -27.16 22.38 -0.86
CA THR A 19 -26.36 21.99 -2.02
C THR A 19 -27.25 21.55 -3.17
N ASN A 20 -27.02 22.08 -4.37
CA ASN A 20 -27.71 21.58 -5.57
C ASN A 20 -27.18 20.19 -5.93
N MET A 21 -28.07 19.21 -5.97
CA MET A 21 -27.73 17.82 -6.25
C MET A 21 -28.57 17.25 -7.40
N THR A 22 -27.98 16.34 -8.15
CA THR A 22 -28.66 15.54 -9.16
C THR A 22 -29.43 14.38 -8.50
N LYS A 23 -30.32 13.74 -9.28
CA LYS A 23 -31.11 12.60 -8.77
C LYS A 23 -30.21 11.42 -8.41
N GLU A 24 -29.17 11.21 -9.20
CA GLU A 24 -28.19 10.16 -9.00
C GLU A 24 -27.41 10.36 -7.68
N GLU A 25 -26.94 11.60 -7.44
CA GLU A 25 -26.19 11.96 -6.22
C GLU A 25 -27.04 11.81 -4.95
N LEU A 26 -28.32 12.19 -4.99
CA LEU A 26 -29.24 12.02 -3.87
C LEU A 26 -29.43 10.55 -3.50
N VAL A 27 -29.57 9.68 -4.50
CA VAL A 27 -29.74 8.23 -4.26
C VAL A 27 -28.45 7.62 -3.72
N SER A 28 -27.28 8.04 -4.22
CA SER A 28 -25.99 7.56 -3.69
C SER A 28 -25.76 8.01 -2.25
N GLU A 29 -25.98 9.29 -1.93
CA GLU A 29 -25.78 9.81 -0.57
C GLU A 29 -26.69 9.13 0.45
N LEU A 30 -27.96 8.89 0.09
CA LEU A 30 -28.90 8.19 0.96
C LEU A 30 -28.42 6.77 1.29
N SER A 31 -27.91 6.04 0.30
CA SER A 31 -27.30 4.72 0.50
C SER A 31 -26.12 4.79 1.45
N ASP A 32 -25.23 5.76 1.26
CA ASP A 32 -23.96 5.84 1.98
C ASP A 32 -24.15 6.27 3.43
N VAL A 33 -25.02 7.25 3.68
CA VAL A 33 -25.42 7.66 5.04
C VAL A 33 -26.11 6.51 5.77
N TYR A 34 -27.02 5.79 5.11
CA TYR A 34 -27.69 4.64 5.72
C TYR A 34 -26.70 3.51 6.07
N LYS A 35 -25.72 3.21 5.20
CA LYS A 35 -24.65 2.24 5.49
C LYS A 35 -23.77 2.67 6.66
N ALA A 36 -23.43 3.97 6.73
CA ALA A 36 -22.64 4.51 7.83
C ALA A 36 -23.39 4.38 9.16
N LEU A 37 -24.67 4.78 9.21
CA LEU A 37 -25.51 4.67 10.39
C LEU A 37 -25.74 3.22 10.84
N THR A 38 -26.01 2.31 9.91
CA THR A 38 -26.17 0.87 10.22
C THR A 38 -24.88 0.23 10.73
N SER A 39 -23.72 0.67 10.23
CA SER A 39 -22.42 0.19 10.71
C SER A 39 -22.15 0.67 12.15
N LEU A 40 -22.47 1.93 12.44
CA LEU A 40 -22.34 2.51 13.77
C LEU A 40 -23.29 1.86 14.79
N GLU A 41 -24.55 1.59 14.41
CA GLU A 41 -25.53 0.92 15.28
C GLU A 41 -25.08 -0.50 15.66
N LYS A 42 -24.42 -1.21 14.74
CA LYS A 42 -23.88 -2.56 14.99
C LYS A 42 -22.59 -2.57 15.82
N GLY A 43 -22.11 -1.43 16.29
CA GLY A 43 -20.83 -1.31 17.00
C GLY A 43 -19.63 -1.58 16.09
N GLY A 44 -19.84 -1.56 14.77
CA GLY A 44 -18.77 -1.63 13.79
C GLY A 44 -18.05 -0.30 13.77
N VAL A 45 -16.81 -0.29 14.27
CA VAL A 45 -15.82 0.70 13.86
C VAL A 45 -15.93 0.80 12.35
N VAL A 46 -16.11 2.01 11.82
CA VAL A 46 -16.06 2.29 10.38
C VAL A 46 -14.64 1.99 9.93
N SER A 47 -14.31 0.71 9.81
CA SER A 47 -13.27 0.25 8.93
C SER A 47 -13.88 0.47 7.57
N SER A 48 -13.58 1.63 7.01
CA SER A 48 -13.50 1.78 5.56
C SER A 48 -12.55 0.69 5.06
N GLU A 49 -13.06 -0.53 4.96
CA GLU A 49 -12.68 -1.44 3.90
C GLU A 49 -13.23 -0.86 2.59
N GLU A 50 -12.87 0.40 2.29
CA GLU A 50 -12.37 0.65 0.95
C GLU A 50 -11.22 -0.33 0.87
N SER A 51 -11.48 -1.47 0.24
CA SER A 51 -10.44 -2.22 -0.43
C SER A 51 -9.65 -1.15 -1.17
N GLU A 52 -8.52 -0.73 -0.59
CA GLU A 52 -7.58 0.20 -1.18
C GLU A 52 -7.22 -0.48 -2.49
N GLU A 53 -7.93 -0.10 -3.57
CA GLU A 53 -7.53 -0.53 -4.88
C GLU A 53 -6.10 -0.03 -4.98
N PRO A 54 -5.12 -0.95 -5.09
CA PRO A 54 -3.75 -0.56 -4.96
C PRO A 54 -3.52 0.51 -6.02
N ALA A 55 -3.00 1.67 -5.60
CA ALA A 55 -2.82 2.85 -6.45
C ALA A 55 -2.07 2.50 -7.75
N VAL A 56 -1.35 1.37 -7.72
CA VAL A 56 -0.77 0.70 -8.88
C VAL A 56 -0.99 -0.80 -8.77
N SER A 57 -1.48 -1.43 -9.84
CA SER A 57 -1.57 -2.90 -9.90
C SER A 57 -0.20 -3.55 -9.67
N ARG A 58 -0.17 -4.72 -9.03
CA ARG A 58 1.06 -5.45 -8.70
C ARG A 58 2.01 -5.66 -9.89
N ASN A 59 1.47 -5.85 -11.08
CA ASN A 59 2.24 -5.99 -12.32
C ASN A 59 2.94 -4.68 -12.74
N LYS A 60 2.30 -3.53 -12.52
CA LYS A 60 2.90 -2.21 -12.78
C LYS A 60 3.81 -1.73 -11.64
N ALA A 61 3.65 -2.26 -10.43
CA ALA A 61 4.45 -1.86 -9.27
C ALA A 61 5.94 -2.17 -9.43
N PHE A 62 6.32 -3.23 -10.13
CA PHE A 62 7.72 -3.66 -10.26
C PHE A 62 8.27 -3.49 -11.69
N GLY A 63 8.68 -2.27 -12.02
CA GLY A 63 9.32 -1.96 -13.30
C GLY A 63 10.84 -2.24 -13.33
N LYS A 64 11.40 -2.21 -14.55
CA LYS A 64 12.84 -2.42 -14.78
C LYS A 64 13.68 -1.31 -14.14
N ASP A 65 13.27 -0.05 -14.28
CA ASP A 65 14.00 1.12 -13.81
C ASP A 65 13.43 1.77 -12.55
N LYS A 66 12.14 1.59 -12.30
CA LYS A 66 11.41 2.15 -11.15
C LYS A 66 10.49 1.10 -10.56
N VAL A 67 10.37 1.14 -9.24
CA VAL A 67 9.38 0.42 -8.44
C VAL A 67 8.41 1.45 -7.88
N PHE A 68 7.12 1.20 -7.99
CA PHE A 68 6.07 2.07 -7.48
C PHE A 68 5.55 1.53 -6.15
N CYS A 69 5.27 2.43 -5.22
CA CYS A 69 4.58 2.09 -3.98
C CYS A 69 3.09 1.84 -4.28
N MET A 70 2.54 0.73 -3.79
CA MET A 70 1.12 0.39 -3.98
C MET A 70 0.21 1.17 -3.01
N ILE A 71 0.77 1.74 -1.95
CA ILE A 71 0.04 2.59 -0.99
C ILE A 71 -0.08 4.03 -1.52
N CYS A 72 0.98 4.59 -2.11
CA CYS A 72 1.03 6.03 -2.45
C CYS A 72 1.29 6.34 -3.93
N GLY A 73 1.48 5.33 -4.79
CA GLY A 73 1.70 5.50 -6.24
C GLY A 73 3.05 6.11 -6.64
N LYS A 74 3.92 6.51 -5.70
CA LYS A 74 5.21 7.15 -6.02
C LYS A 74 6.23 6.15 -6.58
N GLY A 75 6.88 6.53 -7.69
CA GLY A 75 7.91 5.73 -8.36
C GLY A 75 9.31 6.02 -7.85
N MET A 76 10.08 4.97 -7.55
CA MET A 76 11.42 5.09 -6.98
C MET A 76 12.33 3.90 -7.27
N LYS A 77 13.63 4.04 -6.99
CA LYS A 77 14.60 2.95 -7.21
C LYS A 77 14.59 1.89 -6.10
N THR A 78 14.31 2.29 -4.86
CA THR A 78 14.31 1.42 -3.67
C THR A 78 13.05 1.65 -2.84
N LEU A 79 12.13 0.68 -2.82
CA LEU A 79 10.89 0.80 -2.06
C LEU A 79 11.13 0.65 -0.55
N SER A 80 12.10 -0.17 -0.15
CA SER A 80 12.38 -0.44 1.28
C SER A 80 12.70 0.82 2.11
N ARG A 81 13.42 1.79 1.53
CA ARG A 81 13.72 3.08 2.18
C ARG A 81 12.46 3.94 2.33
N HIS A 82 11.56 3.87 1.36
CA HIS A 82 10.31 4.61 1.37
C HIS A 82 9.36 4.13 2.44
N LEU A 83 9.19 2.81 2.55
CA LEU A 83 8.27 2.21 3.51
C LEU A 83 8.60 2.67 4.93
N LYS A 84 9.89 2.74 5.26
CA LYS A 84 10.34 3.23 6.56
C LYS A 84 10.11 4.74 6.76
N ALA A 85 10.32 5.55 5.72
CA ALA A 85 10.29 7.01 5.84
C ALA A 85 8.88 7.62 5.71
N ALA A 86 8.03 7.04 4.86
CA ALA A 86 6.71 7.56 4.54
C ALA A 86 5.58 6.81 5.24
N HIS A 87 5.77 5.52 5.53
CA HIS A 87 4.72 4.65 6.06
C HIS A 87 5.12 4.01 7.40
N SER A 88 6.31 4.30 7.93
CA SER A 88 6.88 3.68 9.13
C SER A 88 6.77 2.15 9.17
N MET A 89 6.71 1.51 7.99
CA MET A 89 6.36 0.11 7.85
C MET A 89 7.56 -0.74 7.44
N THR A 90 7.59 -1.99 7.89
CA THR A 90 8.64 -2.91 7.48
C THR A 90 8.37 -3.47 6.08
N PRO A 91 9.42 -3.82 5.34
CA PRO A 91 9.28 -4.55 4.08
C PRO A 91 8.57 -5.91 4.23
N ALA A 92 8.52 -6.50 5.43
CA ALA A 92 7.85 -7.77 5.66
C ALA A 92 6.34 -7.57 5.73
N ASP A 93 5.89 -6.55 6.47
CA ASP A 93 4.48 -6.21 6.62
C ASP A 93 3.88 -5.76 5.29
N TYR A 94 4.63 -4.96 4.52
CA TYR A 94 4.23 -4.58 3.15
C TYR A 94 3.98 -5.80 2.25
N ARG A 95 4.84 -6.82 2.34
CA ARG A 95 4.66 -8.03 1.55
C ARG A 95 3.43 -8.81 1.98
N LYS A 96 3.13 -8.88 3.28
CA LYS A 96 1.93 -9.55 3.78
C LYS A 96 0.66 -8.82 3.33
N GLN A 97 0.66 -7.49 3.43
CA GLN A 97 -0.49 -6.65 3.08
C GLN A 97 -0.90 -6.78 1.61
N PHE A 98 0.07 -6.89 0.70
CA PHE A 98 -0.18 -6.98 -0.74
C PHE A 98 0.12 -8.36 -1.35
N ASP A 99 0.18 -9.41 -0.51
CA ASP A 99 0.46 -10.81 -0.87
C ASP A 99 1.71 -11.02 -1.76
N ILE A 100 2.76 -10.22 -1.55
CA ILE A 100 3.96 -10.24 -2.38
C ILE A 100 4.90 -11.38 -1.95
N PRO A 101 5.34 -12.26 -2.87
CA PRO A 101 6.29 -13.32 -2.59
C PRO A 101 7.58 -12.80 -1.99
N ARG A 102 8.16 -13.57 -1.07
CA ARG A 102 9.47 -13.26 -0.48
C ARG A 102 10.60 -13.20 -1.52
N SER A 103 10.46 -13.94 -2.62
CA SER A 103 11.41 -13.95 -3.75
C SER A 103 11.39 -12.66 -4.57
N GLN A 104 10.33 -11.85 -4.47
CA GLN A 104 10.20 -10.62 -5.24
C GLN A 104 11.04 -9.49 -4.64
N SER A 105 11.89 -8.88 -5.46
CA SER A 105 12.70 -7.73 -5.08
C SER A 105 11.83 -6.47 -4.96
N LEU A 106 11.96 -5.77 -3.83
CA LEU A 106 11.34 -4.45 -3.60
C LEU A 106 12.22 -3.29 -4.12
N VAL A 107 13.09 -3.58 -5.07
CA VAL A 107 14.09 -2.67 -5.61
C VAL A 107 14.09 -2.82 -7.13
N ALA A 108 14.29 -1.71 -7.84
CA ALA A 108 14.34 -1.73 -9.30
C ALA A 108 15.42 -2.69 -9.81
N LYS A 109 15.13 -3.39 -10.91
CA LYS A 109 16.03 -4.40 -11.48
C LYS A 109 17.35 -3.76 -11.92
N SER A 110 17.30 -2.62 -12.60
CA SER A 110 18.51 -1.91 -13.05
C SER A 110 19.37 -1.40 -11.90
N TYR A 111 18.75 -0.97 -10.79
CA TYR A 111 19.49 -0.59 -9.58
C TYR A 111 20.22 -1.79 -8.96
N SER A 112 19.56 -2.94 -8.88
CA SER A 112 20.14 -4.18 -8.35
C SER A 112 21.29 -4.68 -9.22
N GLU A 113 21.13 -4.64 -10.54
CA GLU A 113 22.17 -5.00 -11.51
C GLU A 113 23.39 -4.08 -11.43
N THR A 114 23.18 -2.77 -11.33
CA THR A 114 24.26 -1.78 -11.20
C THR A 114 25.08 -2.02 -9.93
N ARG A 115 24.40 -2.27 -8.80
CA ARG A 115 25.06 -2.59 -7.53
C ARG A 115 25.82 -3.91 -7.57
N ARG A 116 25.31 -4.91 -8.30
CA ARG A 116 25.99 -6.19 -8.51
C ARG A 116 27.28 -6.02 -9.31
N LYS A 117 27.24 -5.30 -10.45
CA LYS A 117 28.44 -5.00 -11.26
C LYS A 117 29.50 -4.28 -10.44
N MET A 118 29.11 -3.21 -9.75
CA MET A 118 29.95 -2.45 -8.84
C MET A 118 30.60 -3.27 -7.71
N ALA A 119 29.99 -4.37 -7.29
CA ALA A 119 30.56 -5.27 -6.28
C ALA A 119 31.58 -6.25 -6.89
N ILE A 120 31.33 -6.70 -8.12
CA ILE A 120 32.24 -7.54 -8.89
C ILE A 120 33.51 -6.74 -9.23
N ASP A 121 33.36 -5.52 -9.77
CA ASP A 121 34.48 -4.65 -10.15
C ASP A 121 35.39 -4.32 -8.95
N ARG A 122 34.82 -4.24 -7.75
CA ARG A 122 35.56 -4.00 -6.51
C ARG A 122 36.15 -5.26 -5.86
N GLY A 123 36.00 -6.42 -6.49
CA GLY A 123 36.50 -7.70 -6.00
C GLY A 123 35.88 -8.15 -4.67
N LEU A 124 34.65 -7.71 -4.34
CA LEU A 124 34.01 -8.10 -3.06
C LEU A 124 33.75 -9.60 -2.98
N GLY A 125 33.52 -10.26 -4.13
CA GLY A 125 33.31 -11.71 -4.19
C GLY A 125 34.54 -12.50 -3.75
N GLU A 126 35.72 -12.12 -4.26
CA GLU A 126 36.99 -12.76 -3.93
C GLU A 126 37.40 -12.52 -2.48
N LYS A 127 37.20 -11.29 -1.98
CA LYS A 127 37.42 -10.93 -0.57
C LYS A 127 36.50 -11.72 0.37
N LEU A 128 35.26 -11.98 -0.04
CA LEU A 128 34.33 -12.79 0.76
C LEU A 128 34.73 -14.27 0.74
N ALA A 129 35.23 -14.78 -0.39
CA ALA A 129 35.72 -16.15 -0.50
C ALA A 129 36.96 -16.38 0.40
N SER A 130 37.92 -15.46 0.39
CA SER A 130 39.11 -15.53 1.27
C SER A 130 38.79 -15.34 2.76
N ALA A 131 37.79 -14.51 3.09
CA ALA A 131 37.30 -14.40 4.46
C ALA A 131 36.60 -15.68 4.97
N ARG A 132 35.91 -16.41 4.08
CA ARG A 132 35.28 -17.69 4.43
C ARG A 132 36.29 -18.81 4.67
N THR A 133 37.35 -18.89 3.86
CA THR A 133 38.39 -19.93 4.04
C THR A 133 39.23 -19.69 5.29
N SER A 134 39.47 -18.42 5.66
CA SER A 134 40.19 -18.08 6.90
C SER A 134 39.37 -18.33 8.18
N SER A 135 38.03 -18.23 8.13
CA SER A 135 37.19 -18.55 9.29
C SER A 135 37.04 -20.05 9.55
N THR A 136 37.02 -20.88 8.50
CA THR A 136 37.02 -22.35 8.62
C THR A 136 38.33 -22.92 9.16
N LYS A 137 39.44 -22.20 9.06
CA LYS A 137 40.76 -22.63 9.57
C LYS A 137 40.97 -22.28 11.05
N LYS A 138 40.09 -21.44 11.64
CA LYS A 138 40.17 -20.96 13.03
C LYS A 138 39.21 -21.71 13.97
N LYS A 139 38.51 -22.72 13.47
CA LYS A 139 37.57 -23.58 14.19
C LYS A 139 38.09 -25.00 14.17
#